data_AF-A0A392WEB8-F1
#
_entry.id   AF-A0A392WEB8-F1
#
_cell.length_a   1.000
_cell.length_b   1.000
_cell.length_c   1.000
_cell.angle_alpha   90.00
_cell.angle_beta   90.00
_cell.angle_gamma   90.00
#
_symmetry.space_group_name_H-M   'P 1'
#
loop_
_entity.id
_entity.type
_entity.pdbx_description
1 polymer ?
#
loop_
_entity_poly.entity_id
_entity_poly.type
_entity_poly.pdbx_seq_one_letter_code
_entity_poly.pdbx_strand_id
1 'polypeptide(L)' 'IDVDVPVVGGHAGITILPLLSKTRPSANFTDEEIDALTVRIQNAGTEVVEAKAGAGSATLSMAYAAA' A
#
# COMPACT_ATOMS: atom_id res chain seq x y z
N ILE A 1 5.27 16.10 -2.81
CA ILE A 1 5.21 14.61 -2.87
C ILE A 1 6.24 14.21 -3.91
N ASP A 2 7.32 13.59 -3.47
CA ASP A 2 8.45 13.23 -4.35
C ASP A 2 8.29 11.85 -4.99
N VAL A 3 7.29 11.06 -4.55
CA VAL A 3 6.96 9.74 -5.10
C VAL A 3 5.44 9.58 -5.23
N ASP A 4 4.97 9.20 -6.41
CA ASP A 4 3.57 8.92 -6.71
C ASP A 4 3.45 7.56 -7.41
N VAL A 5 2.55 6.71 -6.91
CA VAL A 5 2.29 5.36 -7.43
C VAL A 5 0.79 5.21 -7.67
N PRO A 6 0.34 5.06 -8.93
CA PRO A 6 -1.07 4.81 -9.20
C PRO A 6 -1.51 3.47 -8.61
N VAL A 7 -2.63 3.48 -7.89
CA VAL A 7 -3.29 2.26 -7.36
C VAL A 7 -4.68 2.16 -7.97
N VAL A 8 -5.01 1.00 -8.53
CA VAL A 8 -6.30 0.73 -9.17
C VAL A 8 -6.98 -0.49 -8.57
N GLY A 9 -8.22 -0.76 -8.99
CA GLY A 9 -9.02 -1.89 -8.52
C GLY A 9 -9.93 -1.52 -7.35
N GLY A 10 -9.80 -2.25 -6.24
CA GLY A 10 -10.58 -2.09 -5.02
C GLY A 10 -9.73 -1.70 -3.81
N HIS A 11 -10.34 -1.76 -2.61
CA HIS A 11 -9.73 -1.37 -1.34
C HIS A 11 -9.69 -2.54 -0.32
N ALA A 12 -9.57 -3.78 -0.81
CA ALA A 12 -9.51 -4.97 0.05
C ALA A 12 -8.57 -6.04 -0.52
N GLY A 13 -7.49 -6.34 0.20
CA GLY A 13 -6.54 -7.42 -0.12
C GLY A 13 -6.08 -7.37 -1.58
N ILE A 14 -6.19 -8.50 -2.28
CA ILE A 14 -5.74 -8.66 -3.67
C ILE A 14 -6.44 -7.74 -4.69
N THR A 15 -7.54 -7.09 -4.32
CA THR A 15 -8.20 -6.12 -5.20
C THR A 15 -7.42 -4.81 -5.31
N ILE A 16 -6.47 -4.54 -4.40
CA ILE A 16 -5.60 -3.37 -4.41
C ILE A 16 -4.44 -3.65 -5.37
N LEU A 17 -4.38 -2.94 -6.50
CA LEU A 17 -3.38 -3.16 -7.56
C LEU A 17 -2.44 -1.96 -7.67
N PRO A 18 -1.26 -1.98 -7.01
CA PRO A 18 -0.25 -0.93 -7.14
C PRO A 18 0.49 -1.06 -8.47
N LEU A 19 0.41 -0.04 -9.32
CA LEU A 19 1.09 -0.03 -10.62
C LEU A 19 2.54 0.45 -10.45
N LEU A 20 3.40 -0.40 -9.90
CA LEU A 20 4.83 -0.09 -9.66
C LEU A 20 5.58 0.29 -10.95
N SER A 21 5.13 -0.21 -12.10
CA SER A 21 5.63 0.16 -13.44
C SER A 21 5.26 1.58 -13.89
N LYS A 22 4.40 2.29 -13.13
CA LYS A 22 3.93 3.65 -13.40
C LYS A 22 4.29 4.63 -12.28
N THR A 23 5.29 4.28 -11.49
CA THR A 23 5.85 5.15 -10.45
C THR A 23 6.40 6.45 -11.03
N ARG A 24 6.23 7.55 -10.29
CA ARG A 24 6.76 8.88 -10.59
C ARG A 24 7.57 9.37 -9.40
N PRO A 25 8.90 9.56 -9.51
CA PRO A 25 9.75 9.31 -10.68
C PRO A 25 9.80 7.81 -11.04
N SER A 26 10.20 7.53 -12.28
CA SER A 26 10.36 6.14 -12.73
C SER A 26 11.38 5.41 -11.87
N ALA A 27 10.99 4.26 -11.34
CA ALA A 27 11.86 3.35 -10.60
C ALA A 27 11.84 1.96 -11.26
N ASN A 28 12.96 1.26 -11.19
CA ASN A 28 13.06 -0.14 -11.58
C ASN A 28 13.15 -0.98 -10.32
N PHE A 29 12.44 -2.09 -10.32
CA PHE A 29 12.38 -3.05 -9.23
C PHE A 29 12.70 -4.43 -9.77
N THR A 30 13.28 -5.31 -8.95
CA THR A 30 13.37 -6.74 -9.28
C THR A 30 12.00 -7.40 -9.11
N ASP A 31 11.81 -8.59 -9.67
CA ASP A 31 10.56 -9.34 -9.52
C ASP A 31 10.26 -9.63 -8.03
N GLU A 32 11.29 -9.91 -7.23
CA GLU A 32 11.16 -10.12 -5.78
C GLU A 32 10.73 -8.84 -5.04
N GLU A 33 11.24 -7.68 -5.44
CA GLU A 33 10.84 -6.39 -4.86
C GLU A 33 9.39 -6.06 -5.25
N ILE A 34 8.99 -6.33 -6.50
CA ILE A 34 7.62 -6.13 -6.97
C ILE A 34 6.65 -6.97 -6.14
N ASP A 35 6.95 -8.25 -5.94
CA ASP A 35 6.11 -9.17 -5.16
C ASP A 35 6.03 -8.73 -3.69
N ALA A 36 7.18 -8.44 -3.07
CA ALA A 36 7.24 -8.03 -1.67
C ALA A 36 6.48 -6.71 -1.43
N LEU A 37 6.66 -5.71 -2.31
CA LEU A 37 5.96 -4.43 -2.21
C LEU A 37 4.45 -4.61 -2.44
N THR A 38 4.05 -5.41 -3.42
CA THR A 38 2.64 -5.65 -3.72
C THR A 38 1.92 -6.31 -2.55
N VAL A 39 2.49 -7.40 -1.99
CA VAL A 39 1.93 -8.09 -0.83
C VAL A 39 1.84 -7.16 0.38
N ARG A 40 2.87 -6.34 0.62
CA ARG A 40 2.89 -5.40 1.74
C ARG A 40 1.83 -4.30 1.58
N ILE A 41 1.68 -3.73 0.37
CA ILE A 41 0.65 -2.72 0.09
C ILE A 41 -0.75 -3.29 0.29
N GLN A 42 -1.00 -4.52 -0.18
CA GLN A 42 -2.31 -5.18 -0.06
C GLN A 42 -2.69 -5.50 1.39
N ASN A 43 -1.69 -5.76 2.25
CA ASN A 43 -1.89 -6.18 3.64
C ASN A 43 -1.60 -5.09 4.67
N ALA A 44 -1.18 -3.89 4.26
CA ALA A 44 -0.80 -2.81 5.19
C ALA A 44 -1.88 -2.48 6.23
N GLY A 45 -3.16 -2.57 5.87
CA GLY A 45 -4.27 -2.40 6.81
C GLY A 45 -4.29 -3.47 7.91
N THR A 46 -4.09 -4.74 7.53
CA THR A 46 -3.96 -5.87 8.46
C THR A 46 -2.72 -5.73 9.33
N GLU A 47 -1.57 -5.36 8.75
CA GLU A 47 -0.32 -5.14 9.50
C GLU A 47 -0.50 -4.10 10.61
N VAL A 48 -1.29 -3.04 10.37
CA VAL A 48 -1.59 -2.04 11.41
C VAL A 48 -2.49 -2.60 12.51
N VAL A 49 -3.49 -3.41 12.16
CA VAL A 49 -4.37 -4.07 13.15
C VAL A 49 -3.55 -5.02 14.03
N GLU A 50 -2.67 -5.81 13.43
CA GLU A 50 -1.77 -6.73 14.13
C GLU A 50 -0.79 -5.98 15.02
N ALA A 51 -0.17 -4.90 14.52
CA ALA A 51 0.73 -4.05 15.30
C ALA A 51 0.01 -3.39 16.49
N LYS A 52 -1.30 -3.17 16.39
CA LYS A 52 -2.16 -2.69 17.48
C LYS A 52 -2.76 -3.83 18.32
N ALA A 53 -2.31 -5.07 18.16
CA ALA A 53 -2.82 -6.25 18.85
C ALA A 53 -4.36 -6.39 18.76
N GLY A 54 -4.94 -6.03 17.61
CA GLY A 54 -6.38 -6.08 17.38
C GLY A 54 -7.17 -4.91 17.96
N ALA A 55 -6.53 -3.94 18.63
CA ALA A 55 -7.20 -2.79 19.26
C ALA A 55 -7.69 -1.70 18.27
N GLY A 56 -7.98 -2.08 17.02
CA GLY A 56 -8.44 -1.20 15.95
C GLY A 56 -7.45 -1.05 14.80
N SER A 57 -7.90 -0.38 13.73
CA SER A 57 -7.16 -0.22 12.47
C SER A 57 -6.41 1.12 12.39
N ALA A 58 -5.89 1.43 11.19
CA ALA A 58 -5.22 2.69 10.90
C ALA A 58 -6.19 3.88 11.05
N THR A 59 -5.86 4.81 11.96
CA THR A 59 -6.68 6.00 12.25
C THR A 59 -6.01 7.28 11.76
N LEU A 60 -4.81 7.59 12.27
CA LEU A 60 -4.09 8.82 11.93
C LEU A 60 -3.69 8.89 10.44
N SER A 61 -3.17 7.80 9.88
CA SER A 61 -2.81 7.75 8.46
C SER A 61 -4.02 7.80 7.54
N MET A 62 -5.16 7.22 7.95
CA MET A 62 -6.42 7.33 7.21
C MET A 62 -6.99 8.74 7.28
N ALA A 63 -6.93 9.40 8.44
CA ALA A 63 -7.34 10.80 8.57
C ALA A 63 -6.49 11.71 7.69
N TYR A 64 -5.18 11.47 7.61
CA TYR A 64 -4.30 12.19 6.68
C TYR A 64 -4.66 11.92 5.21
N ALA A 65 -4.95 10.67 4.84
CA ALA A 65 -5.29 10.32 3.47
C ALA A 65 -6.65 10.87 3.00
N ALA A 66 -7.57 11.14 3.92
CA ALA A 66 -8.91 11.66 3.61
C ALA A 66 -9.02 13.20 3.67
N ALA A 67 -8.01 13.89 4.20
CA ALA A 67 -7.95 15.35 4.30
C ALA A 67 -7.54 15.99 2.97
#